data_AF-A0A961Y1W4-F1
#
_entry.id   AF-A0A961Y1W4-F1
#
_cell.length_a   1.000
_cell.length_b   1.000
_cell.length_c   1.000
_cell.angle_alpha   90.00
_cell.angle_beta   90.00
_cell.angle_gamma   90.00
#
_symmetry.space_group_name_H-M   'P 1'
#
loop_
_entity.id
_entity.type
_entity.pdbx_description
1 polymer ?
#
loop_
_entity_poly.entity_id
_entity_poly.type
_entity_poly.pdbx_seq_one_letter_code
_entity_poly.pdbx_strand_id
1 'polypeptide(L)'
;MRLSRYFLPILKETPREAEIVSHRLMLRAGMIRQQGQGSFSMLPLGKRVLDKVCRIVREEQDRAGALEILMPTIQSAELWRESGRYDDYGKEMLRIKDRQEREMLYGPTNEEMVTDIFRSYVKSYKDLPLNLY
;
A
#
# COMPACT_ATOMS: atom_id res chain seq x y z
N MET A 1 -25.86 -6.72 9.31
CA MET A 1 -25.06 -6.48 10.53
C MET A 1 -25.86 -5.59 11.47
N ARG A 2 -26.08 -6.00 12.73
CA ARG A 2 -26.78 -5.14 13.72
C ARG A 2 -25.77 -4.17 14.34
N LEU A 3 -26.15 -2.90 14.53
CA LEU A 3 -25.24 -1.89 15.09
C LEU A 3 -24.74 -2.27 16.50
N SER A 4 -25.59 -2.91 17.31
CA SER A 4 -25.23 -3.39 18.65
C SER A 4 -24.11 -4.44 18.69
N ARG A 5 -23.73 -5.02 17.54
CA ARG A 5 -22.62 -5.98 17.38
C ARG A 5 -21.54 -5.45 16.44
N TYR A 6 -21.54 -4.14 16.18
CA TYR A 6 -20.63 -3.50 15.23
C TYR A 6 -19.80 -2.42 15.93
N PHE A 7 -18.49 -2.43 15.70
CA PHE A 7 -17.61 -1.40 16.25
C PHE A 7 -17.65 -0.16 15.36
N LEU A 8 -18.29 0.90 15.86
CA LEU A 8 -18.47 2.18 15.16
C LEU A 8 -18.40 3.36 16.15
N PRO A 9 -17.19 3.83 16.49
CA PRO A 9 -16.99 4.89 17.48
C PRO A 9 -17.21 6.28 16.86
N ILE A 10 -18.46 6.71 16.76
CA ILE A 10 -18.79 8.04 16.23
C ILE A 10 -18.33 9.16 17.18
N LEU A 11 -17.83 10.27 16.62
CA LEU A 11 -17.40 11.44 17.40
C LEU A 11 -18.41 12.59 17.24
N LYS A 12 -18.88 13.09 18.39
CA LYS A 12 -19.78 14.25 18.45
C LYS A 12 -19.11 15.50 17.92
N GLU A 13 -17.89 15.77 18.40
CA GLU A 13 -17.11 16.94 18.07
C GLU A 13 -16.12 16.64 16.93
N THR A 14 -15.75 17.70 16.23
CA THR A 14 -14.74 17.64 15.17
C THR A 14 -13.36 17.64 15.82
N PRO A 15 -12.51 16.63 15.57
CA PRO A 15 -11.15 16.62 16.10
C PRO A 15 -10.35 17.82 15.57
N ARG A 16 -9.60 18.48 16.45
CA ARG A 16 -8.90 19.75 16.14
C ARG A 16 -7.74 19.55 15.17
N GLU A 17 -7.17 18.36 15.15
CA GLU A 17 -6.08 17.92 14.29
C GLU A 17 -6.46 17.75 12.82
N ALA A 18 -7.76 17.80 12.49
CA ALA A 18 -8.24 17.55 11.14
C ALA A 18 -8.63 18.86 10.43
N GLU A 19 -7.75 19.31 9.53
CA GLU A 19 -7.94 20.57 8.80
C GLU A 19 -8.94 20.42 7.63
N ILE A 20 -8.80 19.36 6.83
CA ILE A 20 -9.63 19.13 5.64
C ILE A 20 -10.92 18.36 5.95
N VAL A 21 -11.96 18.59 5.14
CA VAL A 21 -13.31 18.04 5.37
C VAL A 21 -13.35 16.51 5.34
N SER A 22 -12.62 15.87 4.43
CA SER A 22 -12.58 14.41 4.31
C SER A 22 -12.00 13.77 5.57
N HIS A 23 -10.86 14.27 6.06
CA HIS A 23 -10.23 13.81 7.29
C HIS A 23 -11.17 13.95 8.50
N ARG A 24 -11.80 15.13 8.64
CA ARG A 24 -12.80 15.39 9.69
C ARG A 24 -13.95 14.39 9.66
N LEU A 25 -14.52 14.12 8.49
CA LEU A 25 -15.65 13.22 8.35
C LEU A 25 -15.26 11.76 8.61
N MET A 26 -14.10 11.30 8.12
CA MET A 26 -13.65 9.92 8.33
C MET A 26 -13.37 9.63 9.82
N LEU A 27 -12.81 10.59 10.56
CA LEU A 27 -12.66 10.46 12.01
C LEU A 27 -14.01 10.43 12.71
N ARG A 28 -14.89 11.40 12.42
CA ARG A 28 -16.21 11.50 13.09
C ARG A 28 -17.14 10.33 12.81
N ALA A 29 -17.06 9.76 11.61
CA ALA A 29 -17.83 8.59 11.22
C ALA A 29 -17.26 7.27 11.76
N GLY A 30 -16.16 7.29 12.54
CA GLY A 30 -15.52 6.09 13.05
C GLY A 30 -14.97 5.20 11.94
N MET A 31 -14.44 5.79 10.86
CA MET A 31 -13.85 5.05 9.73
C MET A 31 -12.35 4.83 9.87
N ILE A 32 -11.64 5.76 10.51
CA ILE A 32 -10.19 5.70 10.71
C ILE A 32 -9.80 6.10 12.12
N ARG A 33 -8.63 5.66 12.56
CA ARG A 33 -7.98 6.09 13.81
C ARG A 33 -6.50 6.35 13.54
N GLN A 34 -6.00 7.52 13.89
CA GLN A 34 -4.58 7.83 13.79
C GLN A 34 -3.77 7.07 14.87
N GLN A 35 -2.67 6.45 14.46
CA GLN A 35 -1.70 5.77 15.35
C GLN A 35 -0.39 6.53 15.48
N GLY A 36 0.00 7.26 14.42
CA GLY A 36 1.17 8.13 14.37
C GLY A 36 0.99 9.17 13.27
N GLN A 37 1.96 10.07 13.08
CA GLN A 37 1.90 11.04 11.98
C GLN A 37 1.87 10.30 10.64
N GLY A 38 0.82 10.52 9.84
CA GLY A 38 0.64 9.84 8.56
C GLY A 38 0.26 8.34 8.64
N SER A 39 0.05 7.79 9.84
CA SER A 39 -0.27 6.37 10.03
C SER A 39 -1.66 6.18 10.64
N PHE A 40 -2.50 5.40 9.95
CA PHE A 40 -3.91 5.23 10.29
C PHE A 40 -4.32 3.76 10.31
N SER A 41 -5.11 3.38 11.30
CA SER A 41 -5.89 2.14 11.29
C SER A 41 -7.21 2.37 10.58
N MET A 42 -7.54 1.51 9.60
CA MET A 42 -8.87 1.45 9.00
C MET A 42 -9.82 0.71 9.93
N LEU A 43 -10.80 1.41 10.48
CA LEU A 43 -11.84 0.83 11.34
C LEU A 43 -12.87 0.07 10.47
N PRO A 44 -13.76 -0.76 11.04
CA PRO A 44 -14.62 -1.66 10.26
C PRO A 44 -15.41 -0.98 9.14
N LEU A 45 -15.95 0.23 9.38
CA LEU A 45 -16.66 0.97 8.32
C LEU A 45 -15.72 1.43 7.21
N GLY A 46 -14.55 1.97 7.56
CA GLY A 46 -13.51 2.38 6.61
C GLY A 46 -12.99 1.20 5.78
N LYS A 47 -12.70 0.06 6.43
CA LYS A 47 -12.23 -1.16 5.77
C LYS A 47 -13.25 -1.69 4.75
N ARG A 48 -14.54 -1.68 5.08
CA ARG A 48 -15.60 -2.08 4.14
C ARG A 48 -15.68 -1.19 2.90
N VAL A 49 -15.41 0.10 3.04
CA VAL A 49 -15.36 1.02 1.90
C VAL A 49 -14.10 0.78 1.08
N LEU A 50 -12.95 0.65 1.74
CA LEU A 50 -11.68 0.31 1.09
C LEU A 50 -11.80 -0.97 0.25
N ASP A 51 -12.41 -2.02 0.80
CA ASP A 51 -12.61 -3.29 0.09
C ASP A 51 -13.49 -3.16 -1.15
N LYS A 52 -14.50 -2.28 -1.11
CA LYS A 52 -15.32 -2.00 -2.30
C LYS A 52 -14.50 -1.29 -3.38
N VAL A 53 -13.66 -0.34 -3.00
CA VAL A 53 -12.78 0.37 -3.93
C VAL A 53 -11.78 -0.61 -4.55
N CYS A 54 -11.08 -1.39 -3.72
CA CYS A 54 -10.13 -2.40 -4.20
C CYS A 54 -10.78 -3.44 -5.13
N ARG A 55 -12.03 -3.83 -4.84
CA ARG A 55 -12.77 -4.74 -5.72
C ARG A 55 -13.01 -4.15 -7.11
N ILE A 56 -13.45 -2.89 -7.20
CA ILE A 56 -13.66 -2.24 -8.50
C ILE A 56 -12.34 -2.12 -9.27
N VAL A 57 -11.25 -1.73 -8.59
CA VAL A 57 -9.93 -1.64 -9.21
C VAL A 57 -9.51 -3.00 -9.77
N ARG A 58 -9.64 -4.08 -8.99
CA ARG A 58 -9.36 -5.46 -9.43
C ARG A 58 -10.23 -5.87 -10.62
N GLU A 59 -11.54 -5.68 -10.53
CA GLU A 59 -12.49 -6.03 -11.60
C GLU A 59 -12.12 -5.36 -12.94
N GLU A 60 -11.68 -4.10 -12.91
CA GLU A 60 -11.29 -3.38 -14.12
C GLU A 60 -9.89 -3.75 -14.63
N GLN A 61 -8.92 -3.99 -13.73
CA GLN A 61 -7.59 -4.49 -14.10
C GLN A 61 -7.67 -5.88 -14.75
N ASP A 62 -8.45 -6.78 -14.15
CA ASP A 62 -8.67 -8.13 -14.66
C ASP A 62 -9.40 -8.08 -16.01
N ARG A 63 -10.37 -7.18 -16.18
CA ARG A 63 -11.05 -6.93 -17.47
C ARG A 63 -10.07 -6.48 -18.56
N ALA A 64 -9.04 -5.71 -18.19
CA ALA A 64 -7.98 -5.27 -19.10
C ALA A 64 -6.91 -6.35 -19.36
N GLY A 65 -7.00 -7.52 -18.73
CA GLY A 65 -6.07 -8.64 -18.88
C GLY A 65 -4.81 -8.54 -18.02
N ALA A 66 -4.78 -7.67 -17.01
CA ALA A 66 -3.70 -7.62 -16.04
C ALA A 66 -3.81 -8.78 -15.03
N LEU A 67 -2.67 -9.22 -14.50
CA LEU A 67 -2.59 -10.34 -13.55
C LEU A 67 -2.14 -9.83 -12.18
N GLU A 68 -2.99 -10.03 -11.17
CA GLU A 68 -2.73 -9.59 -9.79
C GLU A 68 -1.61 -10.42 -9.14
N ILE A 69 -0.66 -9.74 -8.52
CA ILE A 69 0.39 -10.31 -7.68
C ILE A 69 0.50 -9.55 -6.35
N LEU A 70 1.09 -10.17 -5.34
CA LEU A 70 1.38 -9.50 -4.07
C LEU A 70 2.87 -9.59 -3.76
N MET A 71 3.51 -8.42 -3.78
CA MET A 71 4.92 -8.26 -3.46
C MET A 71 5.13 -7.95 -1.97
N PRO A 72 6.27 -8.35 -1.37
CA PRO A 72 6.58 -8.00 0.02
C PRO A 72 6.73 -6.49 0.21
N THR A 73 6.30 -6.00 1.38
CA THR A 73 6.42 -4.58 1.75
C THR A 73 7.86 -4.17 2.10
N ILE A 74 8.67 -5.12 2.60
CA ILE A 74 10.09 -4.92 2.89
C ILE A 74 10.91 -5.46 1.72
N GLN A 75 11.83 -4.65 1.22
CA GLN A 75 12.66 -4.97 0.05
C GLN A 75 14.15 -4.91 0.40
N SER A 76 14.98 -5.68 -0.32
CA SER A 76 16.44 -5.63 -0.20
C SER A 76 16.97 -4.32 -0.78
N ALA A 77 17.91 -3.67 -0.07
CA ALA A 77 18.60 -2.49 -0.59
C ALA A 77 19.47 -2.82 -1.81
N GLU A 78 19.96 -4.05 -1.93
CA GLU A 78 20.79 -4.49 -3.07
C GLU A 78 20.05 -4.32 -4.40
N LEU A 79 18.79 -4.72 -4.44
CA LEU A 79 17.94 -4.61 -5.63
C LEU A 79 17.78 -3.15 -6.09
N TRP A 80 17.70 -2.21 -5.14
CA TRP A 80 17.60 -0.77 -5.42
C TRP A 80 18.94 -0.14 -5.80
N ARG A 81 20.06 -0.77 -5.42
CA ARG A 81 21.39 -0.35 -5.88
C ARG A 81 21.65 -0.79 -7.30
N GLU A 82 21.13 -1.94 -7.73
CA GLU A 82 21.20 -2.38 -9.13
C GLU A 82 20.57 -1.35 -10.08
N SER A 83 19.48 -0.71 -9.68
CA SER A 83 18.83 0.35 -10.47
C SER A 83 19.44 1.75 -10.27
N GLY A 84 20.33 1.91 -9.28
CA GLY A 84 20.86 3.20 -8.85
C GLY A 84 19.90 4.05 -8.00
N ARG A 85 18.62 3.64 -7.84
CA ARG A 85 17.61 4.46 -7.15
C ARG A 85 17.75 4.48 -5.63
N TYR A 86 18.56 3.59 -5.04
CA TYR A 86 18.72 3.52 -3.59
C TYR A 86 19.12 4.88 -2.97
N ASP A 87 20.11 5.55 -3.55
CA ASP A 87 20.61 6.84 -3.03
C ASP A 87 19.92 8.06 -3.66
N ASP A 88 19.44 7.93 -4.90
CA ASP A 88 18.74 9.01 -5.62
C ASP A 88 17.35 9.31 -5.05
N TYR A 89 16.66 8.33 -4.45
CA TYR A 89 15.31 8.53 -3.90
C TYR A 89 15.28 9.54 -2.73
N GLY A 90 16.40 9.68 -2.02
CA GLY A 90 16.54 10.64 -0.93
C GLY A 90 15.84 10.24 0.36
N LYS A 91 15.46 11.26 1.15
CA LYS A 91 15.10 11.12 2.57
C LYS A 91 13.73 10.50 2.83
N GLU A 92 12.87 10.42 1.82
CA GLU A 92 11.54 9.81 1.96
C GLU A 92 11.59 8.28 2.00
N MET A 93 12.71 7.68 1.56
CA MET A 93 12.92 6.24 1.63
C MET A 93 13.14 5.78 3.08
N LEU A 94 12.21 5.00 3.61
CA LEU A 94 12.33 4.40 4.94
C LEU A 94 13.31 3.22 4.90
N ARG A 95 14.57 3.48 5.23
CA ARG A 95 15.65 2.48 5.33
C ARG A 95 15.62 1.77 6.68
N ILE A 96 15.83 0.47 6.66
CA ILE A 96 15.76 -0.44 7.83
C ILE A 96 17.00 -1.33 7.82
N LYS A 97 17.51 -1.68 9.00
CA LYS A 97 18.51 -2.75 9.16
C LYS A 97 17.92 -3.88 9.97
N ASP A 98 18.13 -5.12 9.53
CA ASP A 98 17.78 -6.28 10.36
C ASP A 98 18.83 -6.54 11.45
N ARG A 99 18.58 -7.56 12.28
CA ARG A 99 19.50 -7.97 13.36
C ARG A 99 20.87 -8.48 12.88
N GLN A 100 21.04 -8.72 11.58
CA GLN A 100 22.30 -9.13 10.95
C GLN A 100 22.93 -7.97 10.17
N GLU A 101 22.48 -6.73 10.41
CA GLU A 101 22.95 -5.53 9.72
C GLU A 101 22.69 -5.53 8.21
N ARG A 102 21.76 -6.37 7.72
CA ARG A 102 21.36 -6.33 6.30
C ARG A 102 20.51 -5.10 6.05
N GLU A 103 20.88 -4.39 5.00
CA GLU A 103 20.18 -3.17 4.59
C GLU A 103 18.94 -3.52 3.77
N MET A 104 17.81 -3.00 4.23
CA MET A 104 16.49 -3.17 3.64
C MET A 104 15.77 -1.83 3.63
N LEU A 105 14.60 -1.79 3.02
CA LEU A 105 13.74 -0.62 3.01
C LEU A 105 12.27 -1.02 2.97
N TYR A 106 11.40 -0.17 3.50
CA TYR A 106 9.97 -0.26 3.25
C TYR A 106 9.70 0.30 1.85
N GLY A 107 9.26 -0.57 0.93
CA GLY A 107 9.11 -0.25 -0.49
C GLY A 107 8.18 0.94 -0.73
N PRO A 108 8.68 2.07 -1.28
CA PRO A 108 7.82 3.18 -1.65
C PRO A 108 7.14 2.94 -3.02
N THR A 109 7.69 2.04 -3.83
CA THR A 109 7.16 1.51 -5.10
C THR A 109 7.87 0.18 -5.41
N ASN A 110 7.58 -0.45 -6.55
CA ASN A 110 7.96 -1.83 -6.86
C ASN A 110 8.56 -2.04 -8.26
N GLU A 111 9.03 -1.01 -8.98
CA GLU A 111 9.55 -1.19 -10.34
C GLU A 111 10.73 -2.17 -10.40
N GLU A 112 11.69 -2.09 -9.48
CA GLU A 112 12.83 -3.01 -9.41
C GLU A 112 12.39 -4.43 -9.09
N MET A 113 11.42 -4.58 -8.18
CA MET A 113 10.94 -5.89 -7.73
C MET A 113 10.16 -6.62 -8.81
N VAL A 114 9.24 -5.94 -9.50
CA VAL A 114 8.52 -6.54 -10.62
C VAL A 114 9.47 -6.84 -11.79
N THR A 115 10.50 -6.01 -11.99
CA THR A 115 11.55 -6.26 -12.99
C THR A 115 12.38 -7.50 -12.64
N ASP A 116 12.72 -7.70 -11.36
CA ASP A 116 13.45 -8.88 -10.90
C ASP A 116 12.65 -10.18 -11.08
N ILE A 117 11.34 -10.13 -10.76
CA ILE A 117 10.41 -11.23 -11.04
C ILE A 117 10.36 -11.50 -12.55
N PHE A 118 10.12 -10.47 -13.35
CA PHE A 118 9.99 -10.58 -14.79
C PHE A 118 11.26 -11.17 -15.43
N ARG A 119 12.44 -10.62 -15.12
CA ARG A 119 13.72 -11.07 -15.70
C ARG A 119 14.05 -12.51 -15.32
N SER A 120 13.52 -13.02 -14.22
CA SER A 120 13.75 -14.40 -13.77
C SER A 120 13.00 -15.43 -14.63
N TYR A 121 11.78 -15.12 -15.08
CA TYR A 121 10.89 -16.11 -15.72
C TYR A 121 10.58 -15.84 -17.19
N VAL A 122 10.60 -14.59 -17.63
CA VAL A 122 10.27 -14.22 -19.02
C VAL A 122 11.55 -14.23 -19.86
N LYS A 123 11.62 -15.16 -20.83
CA LYS A 123 12.83 -15.39 -21.65
C LYS A 123 12.59 -15.30 -23.15
N SER A 124 11.33 -15.27 -23.60
CA SER A 124 10.98 -15.16 -25.01
C SER A 124 10.06 -13.98 -25.27
N TYR A 125 10.18 -13.37 -26.45
CA TYR A 125 9.22 -12.37 -26.92
C TYR A 125 7.79 -12.93 -27.01
N LYS A 126 7.64 -14.26 -27.10
CA LYS A 126 6.34 -14.94 -27.18
C LYS A 126 5.56 -14.89 -25.86
N ASP A 127 6.25 -14.64 -24.75
CA ASP A 127 5.62 -14.48 -23.44
C ASP A 127 5.06 -13.05 -23.24
N LEU A 128 5.17 -12.19 -24.26
CA LEU A 128 4.72 -10.81 -24.27
C LEU A 128 3.51 -10.61 -25.20
N PRO A 129 2.60 -9.68 -24.88
CA PRO A 129 2.63 -8.73 -23.75
C PRO A 129 2.27 -9.37 -22.40
N LEU A 130 2.82 -8.84 -21.31
CA LEU A 130 2.53 -9.25 -19.94
C LEU A 130 2.28 -8.01 -19.08
N ASN A 131 1.22 -8.03 -18.28
CA ASN A 131 0.86 -6.94 -17.38
C ASN A 131 0.62 -7.50 -15.97
N LEU A 132 1.44 -7.08 -15.02
CA LEU A 132 1.39 -7.48 -13.61
C LEU A 132 1.04 -6.25 -12.76
N TYR A 133 0.19 -6.42 -11.76
CA TYR A 133 -0.15 -5.36 -10.82
C TYR A 133 -0.24 -5.86 -9.38
#